data_AF-A0A526YKF1-F1
#
_entry.id   AF-A0A526YKF1-F1
#
_cell.length_a   1.000
_cell.length_b   1.000
_cell.length_c   1.000
_cell.angle_alpha   90.00
_cell.angle_beta   90.00
_cell.angle_gamma   90.00
#
_symmetry.space_group_name_H-M   'P 1'
#
loop_
_entity.id
_entity.type
_entity.pdbx_description
1 polymer ?
#
loop_
_entity_poly.entity_id
_entity_poly.type
_entity_poly.pdbx_seq_one_letter_code
_entity_poly.pdbx_strand_id
1 'polypeptide(L)' 'HELRRYSAARTEAATPYLDFFIERYREAFDAEIDAFVTSVEKGEPPQVGFEDGRRALVLAEAAMKSAVEGRFVKVSEIG' A
#
# COMPACT_ATOMS: atom_id res chain seq x y z
N HIS A 1 4.26 11.39 0.66
CA HIS A 1 5.63 11.34 1.20
C HIS A 1 5.51 11.50 2.70
N GLU A 2 5.35 10.40 3.44
CA GLU A 2 5.02 10.47 4.86
C GLU A 2 6.29 10.50 5.72
N LEU A 3 6.52 11.62 6.37
CA LEU A 3 7.70 11.88 7.18
C LEU A 3 7.31 11.66 8.64
N ARG A 4 7.59 10.47 9.17
CA ARG A 4 7.34 10.15 10.59
C ARG A 4 8.38 10.84 11.46
N ARG A 5 7.94 11.71 12.37
CA ARG A 5 8.80 12.38 13.36
C ARG A 5 8.46 11.90 14.77
N TYR A 6 9.49 11.58 15.54
CA TYR A 6 9.39 11.21 16.96
C TYR A 6 10.09 12.30 17.79
N SER A 7 9.37 12.95 18.71
CA SER A 7 9.97 13.88 19.67
C SER A 7 9.35 13.69 21.06
N ALA A 8 10.03 14.18 22.11
CA ALA A 8 9.55 14.09 23.49
C ALA A 8 8.17 14.76 23.74
N ALA A 9 7.66 15.53 22.76
CA ALA A 9 6.35 16.17 22.81
C ALA A 9 5.25 15.44 22.00
N ARG A 10 5.59 14.53 21.07
CA ARG A 10 4.62 13.78 20.24
C ARG A 10 5.18 12.42 19.79
N THR A 11 4.38 11.38 20.02
CA THR A 11 4.57 10.01 19.51
C THR A 11 3.60 9.80 18.34
N GLU A 12 4.05 9.22 17.22
CA GLU A 12 3.23 8.90 16.03
C GLU A 12 2.53 10.07 15.31
N ALA A 13 3.24 11.16 15.01
CA ALA A 13 2.71 12.12 14.03
C ALA A 13 2.83 11.56 12.60
N ALA A 14 1.81 10.84 12.15
CA ALA A 14 1.54 10.56 10.74
C ALA A 14 0.80 11.76 10.09
N THR A 15 0.79 11.86 8.76
CA THR A 15 -0.11 12.81 8.10
C THR A 15 -1.52 12.37 8.46
N PRO A 16 -2.44 13.28 8.84
CA PRO A 16 -3.83 12.88 9.05
C PRO A 16 -4.31 12.09 7.83
N TYR A 17 -5.07 11.01 8.04
CA TYR A 17 -5.95 10.52 6.98
C TYR A 17 -6.65 11.75 6.44
N LEU A 18 -6.40 12.09 5.18
CA LEU A 18 -7.10 13.19 4.56
C LEU A 18 -8.58 12.85 4.74
N ASP A 19 -9.38 13.73 5.36
CA ASP A 19 -10.81 13.51 5.65
C ASP A 19 -11.66 13.18 4.39
N PHE A 20 -10.99 13.09 3.24
CA PHE A 20 -11.51 12.83 1.91
C PHE A 20 -10.83 11.63 1.21
N PHE A 21 -10.04 10.77 1.88
CA PHE A 21 -9.34 9.67 1.17
C PHE A 21 -10.32 8.70 0.50
N ILE A 22 -11.38 8.32 1.21
CA ILE A 22 -12.45 7.46 0.67
C ILE A 22 -13.22 8.23 -0.40
N GLU A 23 -13.51 9.50 -0.17
CA GLU A 23 -14.24 10.37 -1.08
C GLU A 23 -13.47 10.59 -2.39
N ARG A 24 -12.15 10.76 -2.31
CA ARG A 24 -11.24 10.97 -3.45
C ARG A 24 -11.12 9.73 -4.33
N TYR A 25 -11.16 8.55 -3.73
CA TYR A 25 -10.99 7.28 -4.44
C TYR A 25 -12.27 6.46 -4.49
N ARG A 26 -13.44 7.08 -4.27
CA ARG A 26 -14.74 6.41 -4.28
C ARG A 26 -14.95 5.58 -5.54
N GLU A 27 -14.71 6.18 -6.71
CA GLU A 27 -14.85 5.48 -8.00
C GLU A 27 -13.94 4.25 -8.10
N ALA A 28 -12.75 4.29 -7.51
CA ALA A 28 -11.83 3.16 -7.50
C ALA A 28 -12.29 2.05 -6.55
N PHE A 29 -12.80 2.41 -5.36
CA PHE A 29 -13.35 1.44 -4.42
C PHE A 29 -14.62 0.78 -4.95
N ASP A 30 -15.51 1.54 -5.58
CA ASP A 30 -16.72 0.99 -6.21
C ASP A 30 -16.33 -0.02 -7.31
N ALA A 31 -15.38 0.36 -8.18
CA ALA A 31 -14.87 -0.53 -9.24
C ALA A 31 -14.17 -1.79 -8.69
N GLU A 32 -13.41 -1.67 -7.60
CA GLU A 32 -12.73 -2.81 -6.95
C GLU A 32 -13.76 -3.81 -6.40
N ILE A 33 -14.80 -3.31 -5.73
CA ILE A 33 -15.88 -4.16 -5.19
C ILE A 33 -16.64 -4.85 -6.32
N ASP A 34 -17.03 -4.12 -7.37
CA ASP A 34 -17.73 -4.68 -8.53
C ASP A 34 -16.93 -5.79 -9.22
N ALA A 35 -15.62 -5.58 -9.40
CA ALA A 35 -14.71 -6.57 -9.98
C ALA A 35 -14.60 -7.82 -9.10
N PHE A 36 -14.54 -7.64 -7.77
CA PHE A 36 -14.51 -8.74 -6.82
C PHE A 36 -15.80 -9.56 -6.86
N VAL A 37 -16.97 -8.92 -6.77
CA VAL A 37 -18.27 -9.61 -6.84
C VAL A 37 -18.39 -10.38 -8.15
N THR A 38 -18.06 -9.75 -9.27
CA THR A 38 -18.10 -10.39 -10.60
C THR A 38 -17.23 -11.64 -10.66
N SER A 39 -16.02 -11.58 -10.11
CA SER A 39 -15.09 -12.72 -10.10
C SER A 39 -15.66 -13.89 -9.30
N VAL A 40 -16.28 -13.60 -8.15
CA VAL A 40 -16.91 -14.60 -7.29
C VAL A 40 -18.13 -15.23 -7.98
N GLU A 41 -19.03 -14.43 -8.54
CA GLU A 41 -20.26 -14.91 -9.18
C GLU A 41 -19.98 -15.78 -10.41
N LYS A 42 -18.93 -15.44 -11.18
CA LYS A 42 -18.53 -16.19 -12.38
C LYS A 42 -17.59 -17.36 -12.09
N GLY A 43 -17.06 -17.46 -10.86
CA GLY A 43 -16.01 -18.42 -10.54
C GLY A 43 -14.71 -18.18 -11.32
N GLU A 44 -14.46 -16.92 -11.70
CA GLU A 44 -13.26 -16.50 -12.43
C GLU A 44 -12.16 -16.06 -11.44
N PRO A 45 -10.88 -16.20 -11.80
CA PRO A 45 -9.80 -15.70 -10.94
C PRO A 45 -9.88 -14.17 -10.81
N PRO A 46 -9.72 -13.62 -9.60
CA PRO A 46 -9.72 -12.16 -9.41
C PRO A 46 -8.53 -11.53 -10.15
N GLN A 47 -8.69 -10.27 -10.55
CA GLN A 47 -7.65 -9.53 -11.26
C GLN A 47 -6.38 -9.31 -10.41
N VAL A 48 -6.54 -9.24 -9.09
CA VAL A 48 -5.47 -9.10 -8.12
C VAL A 48 -5.38 -10.39 -7.30
N GLY A 49 -4.22 -11.05 -7.37
CA GLY A 49 -3.95 -12.30 -6.68
C GLY A 49 -2.99 -12.14 -5.51
N PHE A 50 -2.68 -13.27 -4.87
CA PHE A 50 -1.73 -13.33 -3.74
C PHE A 50 -0.35 -12.76 -4.09
N GLU A 51 0.17 -13.08 -5.27
CA GLU A 51 1.51 -12.67 -5.69
C GLU A 51 1.61 -11.15 -5.90
N ASP A 52 0.52 -10.47 -6.27
CA ASP A 52 0.50 -9.01 -6.36
C ASP A 52 0.72 -8.38 -4.97
N GLY A 53 0.05 -8.91 -3.95
CA GLY A 53 0.24 -8.51 -2.56
C GLY A 53 1.67 -8.76 -2.07
N ARG A 54 2.23 -9.94 -2.36
CA ARG A 54 3.61 -10.28 -2.00
C ARG A 54 4.61 -9.30 -2.63
N ARG A 55 4.49 -9.04 -3.93
CA ARG A 55 5.38 -8.09 -4.64
C ARG A 55 5.25 -6.66 -4.13
N ALA A 56 4.03 -6.23 -3.78
CA ALA A 56 3.82 -4.92 -3.18
C ALA A 56 4.52 -4.79 -1.81
N LEU A 57 4.49 -5.84 -0.98
CA LEU A 57 5.21 -5.88 0.29
C LEU A 57 6.73 -5.84 0.10
N VAL A 58 7.27 -6.63 -0.82
CA VAL A 58 8.71 -6.63 -1.18
C VAL A 58 9.16 -5.23 -1.58
N LEU A 59 8.37 -4.54 -2.39
CA LEU A 59 8.66 -3.17 -2.81
C LEU A 59 8.65 -2.19 -1.62
N ALA A 60 7.65 -2.30 -0.73
CA ALA A 60 7.52 -1.45 0.45
C ALA A 60 8.71 -1.66 1.42
N GLU A 61 9.13 -2.90 1.64
CA GLU A 61 10.27 -3.24 2.47
C GLU A 61 11.60 -2.73 1.88
N ALA A 62 11.79 -2.87 0.56
CA ALA A 62 12.97 -2.32 -0.12
C ALA A 62 13.03 -0.79 0.02
N ALA A 63 11.90 -0.11 -0.13
CA ALA A 63 11.79 1.34 0.04
C ALA A 63 12.08 1.76 1.49
N MET A 64 11.57 1.03 2.47
CA MET A 64 11.84 1.28 3.88
C MET A 64 13.33 1.12 4.20
N LYS A 65 13.95 0.02 3.74
CA LYS A 65 15.39 -0.23 3.91
C LYS A 65 16.23 0.85 3.25
N SER A 66 15.88 1.28 2.04
CA SER A 66 16.54 2.37 1.33
C SER A 66 16.47 3.70 2.11
N ALA A 67 15.30 4.04 2.67
CA ALA A 67 15.14 5.25 3.47
C ALA A 67 15.99 5.24 4.75
N VAL A 68 16.18 4.07 5.37
CA VAL A 68 17.02 3.91 6.57
C VAL A 68 18.52 3.96 6.23
N GLU A 69 18.94 3.26 5.17
CA GLU A 69 20.35 3.12 4.81
C GLU A 69 20.89 4.31 3.98
N GLY A 70 20.01 5.16 3.45
CA GLY A 70 20.41 6.30 2.61
C GLY A 70 21.05 5.90 1.28
N ARG A 71 20.80 4.67 0.81
CA ARG A 71 21.30 4.14 -0.47
C ARG A 71 20.19 3.49 -1.26
N PHE A 72 20.46 3.28 -2.55
CA PHE A 72 19.60 2.45 -3.38
C PHE A 72 19.62 0.98 -2.91
N VAL A 73 18.44 0.39 -2.77
CA VAL A 73 18.23 -1.03 -2.42
C VAL A 73 17.43 -1.68 -3.54
N LYS A 74 17.97 -2.73 -4.14
CA LYS A 74 17.26 -3.50 -5.18
C LYS A 74 16.17 -4.35 -4.53
N VAL A 75 15.04 -4.51 -5.21
CA VAL A 75 13.99 -5.43 -4.75
C VAL A 75 14.49 -6.85 -4.60
N SER A 76 15.47 -7.30 -5.39
CA SER A 76 16.10 -8.62 -5.24
C SER A 76 16.91 -8.81 -3.95
N GLU A 77 17.16 -7.75 -3.19
CA GLU A 77 17.73 -7.83 -1.83
C GLU A 77 16.65 -8.17 -0.78
N ILE A 78 15.38 -8.15 -1.16
CA ILE A 78 14.19 -8.46 -0.37
C ILE A 78 13.45 -9.64 -1.05
N GLY A 79 12.97 -10.62 -0.28
CA GLY A 79 12.53 -11.93 -0.80
C GLY A 79 11.27 -11.91 -1.66
#